data_AF-A0A9D8SIE7-F1
#
_entry.id   AF-A0A9D8SIE7-F1
#
_cell.length_a   1.000
_cell.length_b   1.000
_cell.length_c   1.000
_cell.angle_alpha   90.00
_cell.angle_beta   90.00
_cell.angle_gamma   90.00
#
_symmetry.space_group_name_H-M   'P 1'
#
loop_
_entity.id
_entity.type
_entity.pdbx_description
1 polymer ?
#
loop_
_entity_poly.entity_id
_entity_poly.type
_entity_poly.pdbx_seq_one_letter_code
_entity_poly.pdbx_strand_id
1 'polypeptide(L)'
;MDSSVWQTLYKVNHIYIWKTFSSRLFLTFGYFFILCFGSCFLSEKYEFHRDSVNWTISENVSSGVSEKIEIPSVMAHAPSLAVLPDGRICAVWFGGSREGGKDVKIYGAIRQNGQWSQAVSIIDREHASCMLGRYIRKLGNPVLHYQDGCLHLYFVTVSFGGWSGSTISHVCLQDDLSPIPSTVGRLRLSPLFNLSHLVRCPANEISENRVGLPIYHECIKKYGLYVILSSSGHVKGISKIPAMEESLQPCLAILGNRSAVAGMRNAKHGKIMVARTDNAGFTWEKYMPLPIKNPDSSIAMLCLPDRKYLLVGNSEKGRSQLNMWLSEPNDLTRWRVVCSLENTSGADEYSYPFLQKDQKGNIHLIYTWNRRKIAYRQFAYDVVSGTFFKP
;
A
#
# COMPACT_ATOMS: atom_id res chain seq x y z
N MET A 1 41.31 -72.08 17.51
CA MET A 1 42.48 -71.21 17.37
C MET A 1 41.96 -69.79 17.16
N ASP A 2 41.46 -69.21 18.23
CA ASP A 2 42.19 -68.39 19.19
C ASP A 2 42.46 -66.97 18.71
N SER A 3 41.62 -66.10 19.25
CA SER A 3 41.82 -64.70 19.58
C SER A 3 43.26 -64.37 20.00
N SER A 4 44.06 -63.82 19.09
CA SER A 4 45.30 -63.11 19.51
C SER A 4 45.92 -62.14 18.49
N VAL A 5 45.22 -61.68 17.43
CA VAL A 5 45.85 -60.73 16.46
C VAL A 5 45.02 -59.48 16.09
N TRP A 6 43.77 -59.34 16.55
CA TRP A 6 42.95 -58.13 16.27
C TRP A 6 42.66 -57.20 17.46
N GLN A 7 43.36 -57.36 18.59
CA GLN A 7 43.25 -56.43 19.74
C GLN A 7 44.39 -55.39 19.85
N THR A 8 45.28 -55.28 18.86
CA THR A 8 46.42 -54.33 18.90
C THR A 8 46.28 -53.12 17.96
N LEU A 9 45.16 -52.95 17.25
CA LEU A 9 44.90 -51.77 16.40
C LEU A 9 43.74 -50.87 16.87
N TYR A 10 43.13 -51.17 18.04
CA TYR A 10 42.01 -50.38 18.59
C TYR A 10 42.32 -49.60 19.88
N LYS A 11 43.59 -49.57 20.33
CA LYS A 11 43.98 -48.90 21.60
C LYS A 11 45.11 -47.87 21.52
N VAL A 12 45.60 -47.51 20.33
CA VAL A 12 46.70 -46.52 20.20
C VAL A 12 46.28 -45.15 19.62
N ASN A 13 45.06 -45.00 19.08
CA ASN A 13 44.62 -43.72 18.49
C ASN A 13 43.57 -42.91 19.31
N HIS A 14 43.19 -43.34 20.51
CA HIS A 14 42.15 -42.65 21.30
C HIS A 14 42.62 -41.91 22.57
N ILE A 15 43.91 -41.92 22.91
CA ILE A 15 44.41 -41.27 24.14
C ILE A 15 45.32 -40.05 23.88
N TYR A 16 45.79 -39.80 22.66
CA TYR A 16 46.67 -38.66 22.34
C TYR A 16 46.00 -37.46 21.64
N ILE A 17 44.74 -37.55 21.23
CA ILE A 17 44.03 -36.44 20.54
C ILE A 17 43.14 -35.61 21.50
N TRP A 18 42.93 -36.08 22.74
CA TRP A 18 42.10 -35.39 23.75
C TRP A 18 42.87 -34.68 24.87
N LYS A 19 44.21 -34.58 24.78
CA LYS A 19 45.04 -33.85 25.77
C LYS A 19 45.79 -32.63 25.23
N THR A 20 45.65 -32.31 23.95
CA THR A 20 46.35 -31.18 23.30
C THR A 20 45.41 -30.19 22.60
N PHE A 21 44.09 -30.39 22.71
CA PHE A 21 43.08 -29.45 22.17
C PHE A 21 42.20 -28.78 23.23
N SER A 22 42.52 -28.94 24.53
CA SER A 22 41.76 -28.33 25.64
C SER A 22 42.51 -27.21 26.40
N SER A 23 43.75 -26.89 26.02
CA SER A 23 44.59 -25.90 26.74
C SER A 23 44.95 -24.64 25.94
N ARG A 24 44.50 -24.52 24.68
CA ARG A 24 44.59 -23.27 23.88
C ARG A 24 43.25 -22.62 23.54
N LEU A 25 42.11 -23.23 23.90
CA LEU A 25 40.78 -22.65 23.70
C LEU A 25 40.20 -21.92 24.93
N PHE A 26 40.83 -22.09 26.11
CA PHE A 26 40.38 -21.46 27.36
C PHE A 26 41.06 -20.12 27.68
N LEU A 27 42.08 -19.71 26.91
CA LEU A 27 42.77 -18.42 27.09
C LEU A 27 42.34 -17.34 26.09
N THR A 28 41.58 -17.70 25.04
CA THR A 28 40.99 -16.76 24.07
C THR A 28 39.52 -16.46 24.33
N PHE A 29 38.84 -17.22 25.20
CA PHE A 29 37.45 -16.96 25.61
C PHE A 29 37.32 -16.15 26.92
N GLY A 30 38.41 -15.94 27.66
CA GLY A 30 38.42 -15.13 28.90
C GLY A 30 38.70 -13.63 28.71
N TYR A 31 39.21 -13.21 27.53
CA TYR A 31 39.59 -11.81 27.28
C TYR A 31 38.57 -11.01 26.46
N PHE A 32 37.58 -11.66 25.83
CA PHE A 32 36.51 -10.97 25.11
C PHE A 32 35.28 -10.64 25.98
N PHE A 33 35.23 -11.16 27.21
CA PHE A 33 34.10 -10.97 28.13
C PHE A 33 34.28 -9.84 29.15
N ILE A 34 35.46 -9.20 29.21
CA ILE A 34 35.78 -8.14 30.19
C ILE A 34 35.98 -6.75 29.52
N LEU A 35 35.94 -6.65 28.18
CA LEU A 35 35.98 -5.36 27.46
C LEU A 35 34.62 -4.86 26.95
N CYS A 36 33.53 -5.61 27.12
CA CYS A 36 32.18 -5.21 26.68
C CYS A 36 31.22 -4.77 27.80
N PHE A 37 31.68 -4.71 29.06
CA PHE A 37 30.86 -4.29 30.22
C PHE A 37 31.48 -3.12 31.02
N GLY A 38 32.23 -2.25 30.35
CA GLY A 38 32.93 -1.10 30.96
C GLY A 38 32.51 0.27 30.43
N SER A 39 31.42 0.38 29.67
CA SER A 39 30.93 1.67 29.15
C SER A 39 29.40 1.70 29.12
N CYS A 40 28.84 1.62 30.32
CA CYS A 40 27.48 2.07 30.61
C CYS A 40 27.61 3.14 31.71
N PHE A 41 26.80 4.19 31.62
CA PHE A 41 26.82 5.42 32.42
C PHE A 41 27.73 6.56 31.93
N LEU A 42 27.46 7.01 30.71
CA LEU A 42 27.19 8.42 30.45
C LEU A 42 25.93 8.48 29.58
N SER A 43 24.75 8.30 30.21
CA SER A 43 23.52 8.74 29.57
C SER A 43 23.50 10.26 29.68
N GLU A 44 23.89 10.96 28.61
CA GLU A 44 23.42 12.32 28.44
C GLU A 44 21.90 12.25 28.53
N LYS A 45 21.37 12.86 29.59
CA LYS A 45 19.95 13.19 29.67
C LYS A 45 19.69 14.12 28.49
N TYR A 46 19.23 13.56 27.38
CA TYR A 46 18.43 14.33 26.45
C TYR A 46 17.14 14.68 27.21
N GLU A 47 17.17 15.84 27.86
CA GLU A 47 15.93 16.55 28.17
C GLU A 47 15.24 16.76 26.84
N PHE A 48 14.21 15.93 26.59
CA PHE A 48 13.23 16.22 25.57
C PHE A 48 12.65 17.58 25.95
N HIS A 49 13.11 18.64 25.29
CA HIS A 49 12.37 19.88 25.26
C HIS A 49 10.98 19.50 24.73
N ARG A 50 10.04 19.45 25.67
CA ARG A 50 8.63 19.29 25.39
C ARG A 50 8.19 20.65 24.89
N ASP A 51 8.61 20.98 23.67
CA ASP A 51 8.01 22.09 22.95
C ASP A 51 6.55 21.68 22.77
N SER A 52 5.70 22.25 23.61
CA SER A 52 4.27 22.22 23.44
C SER A 52 3.99 22.99 22.16
N VAL A 53 4.11 22.30 21.02
CA VAL A 53 3.63 22.85 19.77
C VAL A 53 2.12 23.00 19.96
N ASN A 54 1.67 24.25 20.05
CA ASN A 54 0.25 24.57 20.12
C ASN A 54 -0.35 24.24 18.75
N TRP A 55 -0.98 23.07 18.65
CA TRP A 55 -1.60 22.59 17.43
C TRP A 55 -3.04 23.10 17.35
N THR A 56 -3.28 24.16 16.58
CA THR A 56 -4.65 24.55 16.22
C THR A 56 -5.23 23.51 15.25
N ILE A 57 -6.42 23.00 15.54
CA ILE A 57 -7.23 22.18 14.63
C ILE A 57 -7.61 23.11 13.47
N SER A 58 -7.17 22.83 12.24
CA SER A 58 -7.55 23.68 11.11
C SER A 58 -9.02 23.42 10.78
N GLU A 59 -9.89 24.38 11.09
CA GLU A 59 -11.29 24.39 10.61
C GLU A 59 -11.38 24.39 9.06
N ASN A 60 -10.27 24.64 8.37
CA ASN A 60 -10.21 24.91 6.93
C ASN A 60 -10.19 23.70 5.98
N VAL A 61 -10.05 22.45 6.46
CA VAL A 61 -10.19 21.26 5.57
C VAL A 61 -11.62 21.16 5.01
N SER A 62 -12.60 21.77 5.69
CA SER A 62 -14.00 21.86 5.25
C SER A 62 -14.24 22.76 4.03
N SER A 63 -13.26 23.60 3.65
CA SER A 63 -13.39 24.56 2.54
C SER A 63 -13.17 23.96 1.15
N GLY A 64 -12.59 22.75 1.07
CA GLY A 64 -12.30 22.08 -0.21
C GLY A 64 -13.53 21.76 -1.05
N VAL A 65 -13.31 21.40 -2.32
CA VAL A 65 -14.38 20.81 -3.15
C VAL A 65 -14.78 19.48 -2.52
N SER A 66 -16.08 19.24 -2.36
CA SER A 66 -16.62 17.98 -1.85
C SER A 66 -17.84 17.58 -2.67
N GLU A 67 -17.74 16.44 -3.36
CA GLU A 67 -18.72 15.98 -4.34
C GLU A 67 -19.05 14.51 -4.10
N LYS A 68 -20.25 14.08 -4.51
CA LYS A 68 -20.64 12.67 -4.56
C LYS A 68 -20.94 12.32 -6.00
N ILE A 69 -20.23 11.33 -6.53
CA ILE A 69 -20.43 10.82 -7.88
C ILE A 69 -21.65 9.88 -7.85
N GLU A 70 -22.62 10.14 -8.73
CA GLU A 70 -23.76 9.24 -8.91
C GLU A 70 -23.29 7.94 -9.58
N ILE A 71 -23.82 6.82 -9.10
CA ILE A 71 -23.40 5.50 -9.55
C ILE A 71 -24.54 4.78 -10.29
N PRO A 72 -24.26 4.05 -11.37
CA PRO A 72 -25.27 3.31 -12.12
C PRO A 72 -25.44 1.88 -11.57
N SER A 73 -25.42 1.72 -10.24
CA SER A 73 -25.50 0.40 -9.59
C SER A 73 -26.01 0.50 -8.15
N VAL A 74 -26.43 -0.64 -7.58
CA VAL A 74 -26.86 -0.72 -6.18
C VAL A 74 -25.69 -0.45 -5.22
N MET A 75 -24.50 -0.96 -5.59
CA MET A 75 -23.28 -0.79 -4.83
C MET A 75 -22.14 -0.28 -5.70
N ALA A 76 -21.26 0.55 -5.13
CA ALA A 76 -19.97 0.95 -5.66
C ALA A 76 -18.89 0.87 -4.56
N HIS A 77 -17.68 0.47 -4.93
CA HIS A 77 -16.59 0.29 -3.97
C HIS A 77 -15.19 0.35 -4.61
N ALA A 78 -14.19 0.51 -3.73
CA ALA A 78 -12.76 0.56 -4.03
C ALA A 78 -12.39 1.55 -5.15
N PRO A 79 -12.72 2.85 -4.99
CA PRO A 79 -12.40 3.82 -6.01
C PRO A 79 -10.89 4.09 -6.10
N SER A 80 -10.46 4.50 -7.28
CA SER A 80 -9.18 5.14 -7.55
C SER A 80 -9.36 6.27 -8.56
N LEU A 81 -8.36 7.12 -8.69
CA LEU A 81 -8.36 8.18 -9.68
C LEU A 81 -6.97 8.36 -10.30
N ALA A 82 -6.93 9.06 -11.44
CA ALA A 82 -5.73 9.61 -12.05
C ALA A 82 -6.02 11.04 -12.51
N VAL A 83 -5.07 11.94 -12.29
CA VAL A 83 -5.13 13.32 -12.80
C VAL A 83 -4.36 13.39 -14.12
N LEU A 84 -4.99 13.90 -15.16
CA LEU A 84 -4.40 14.06 -16.49
C LEU A 84 -3.66 15.41 -16.60
N PRO A 85 -2.71 15.57 -17.54
CA PRO A 85 -1.94 16.81 -17.70
C PRO A 85 -2.78 18.04 -18.03
N ASP A 86 -3.92 17.85 -18.69
CA ASP A 86 -4.88 18.91 -19.01
C ASP A 86 -5.79 19.30 -17.82
N GLY A 87 -5.59 18.68 -16.65
CA GLY A 87 -6.34 18.93 -15.43
C GLY A 87 -7.66 18.14 -15.31
N ARG A 88 -8.03 17.32 -16.31
CA ARG A 88 -9.12 16.36 -16.15
C ARG A 88 -8.76 15.33 -15.08
N ILE A 89 -9.79 14.82 -14.40
CA ILE A 89 -9.63 13.75 -13.41
C ILE A 89 -10.45 12.55 -13.86
N CYS A 90 -9.78 11.42 -14.06
CA CYS A 90 -10.44 10.15 -14.34
C CYS A 90 -10.61 9.40 -13.04
N ALA A 91 -11.83 9.00 -12.70
CA ALA A 91 -12.12 8.16 -11.53
C ALA A 91 -12.72 6.83 -11.97
N VAL A 92 -12.37 5.75 -11.27
CA VAL A 92 -12.93 4.41 -11.49
C VAL A 92 -13.26 3.72 -10.18
N TRP A 93 -14.23 2.81 -10.24
CA TRP A 93 -14.64 1.97 -9.12
C TRP A 93 -15.29 0.69 -9.67
N PHE A 94 -15.40 -0.35 -8.85
CA PHE A 94 -16.26 -1.48 -9.23
C PHE A 94 -17.66 -1.28 -8.64
N GLY A 95 -18.69 -1.72 -9.35
CA GLY A 95 -20.07 -1.62 -8.87
C GLY A 95 -20.98 -2.70 -9.44
N GLY A 96 -22.05 -3.02 -8.71
CA GLY A 96 -23.02 -4.07 -9.04
C GLY A 96 -23.99 -4.31 -7.89
N SER A 97 -24.68 -5.46 -7.87
CA SER A 97 -25.63 -5.85 -6.83
C SER A 97 -24.96 -6.16 -5.49
N ARG A 98 -23.80 -6.82 -5.53
CA ARG A 98 -22.96 -7.16 -4.38
C ARG A 98 -21.52 -7.42 -4.80
N GLU A 99 -20.62 -7.46 -3.82
CA GLU A 99 -19.20 -7.67 -4.08
C GLU A 99 -18.93 -9.03 -4.73
N GLY A 100 -18.23 -9.03 -5.86
CA GLY A 100 -17.95 -10.23 -6.64
C GLY A 100 -19.19 -10.89 -7.26
N GLY A 101 -20.29 -10.15 -7.44
CA GLY A 101 -21.53 -10.63 -8.07
C GLY A 101 -21.45 -10.84 -9.59
N LYS A 102 -22.50 -11.54 -10.09
CA LYS A 102 -23.07 -11.57 -11.47
C LYS A 102 -22.79 -10.41 -12.42
N ASP A 103 -22.94 -9.23 -11.86
CA ASP A 103 -23.25 -8.01 -12.58
C ASP A 103 -22.23 -6.94 -12.26
N VAL A 104 -21.14 -7.31 -11.56
CA VAL A 104 -20.07 -6.39 -11.22
C VAL A 104 -19.34 -5.96 -12.50
N LYS A 105 -19.30 -4.65 -12.70
CA LYS A 105 -18.53 -3.96 -13.73
C LYS A 105 -17.55 -2.99 -13.08
N ILE A 106 -16.51 -2.61 -13.80
CA ILE A 106 -15.72 -1.42 -13.48
C ILE A 106 -16.37 -0.27 -14.22
N TYR A 107 -16.79 0.74 -13.45
CA TYR A 107 -17.32 1.99 -13.96
C TYR A 107 -16.25 3.07 -13.87
N GLY A 108 -16.41 4.11 -14.67
CA GLY A 108 -15.64 5.34 -14.48
C GLY A 108 -16.38 6.59 -14.92
N ALA A 109 -15.89 7.72 -14.45
CA ALA A 109 -16.37 9.05 -14.81
C ALA A 109 -15.17 10.01 -14.93
N ILE A 110 -15.34 11.04 -15.76
CA ILE A 110 -14.32 12.07 -15.97
C ILE A 110 -14.83 13.36 -15.34
N ARG A 111 -14.00 14.00 -14.52
CA ARG A 111 -14.23 15.36 -14.04
C ARG A 111 -13.53 16.34 -14.96
N GLN A 112 -14.30 17.26 -15.54
CA GLN A 112 -13.81 18.35 -16.37
C GLN A 112 -14.58 19.62 -16.04
N ASN A 113 -13.91 20.77 -15.99
CA ASN A 113 -14.53 22.08 -15.72
C ASN A 113 -15.40 22.11 -14.47
N GLY A 114 -14.99 21.39 -13.42
CA GLY A 114 -15.73 21.37 -12.15
C GLY A 114 -16.89 20.37 -12.09
N GLN A 115 -17.14 19.58 -13.13
CA GLN A 115 -18.29 18.68 -13.21
C GLN A 115 -17.89 17.26 -13.59
N TRP A 116 -18.56 16.27 -13.01
CA TRP A 116 -18.41 14.86 -13.38
C TRP A 116 -19.31 14.53 -14.57
N SER A 117 -18.77 13.77 -15.53
CA SER A 117 -19.56 13.12 -16.56
C SER A 117 -20.52 12.09 -15.95
N GLN A 118 -21.50 11.65 -16.75
CA GLN A 118 -22.21 10.43 -16.43
C GLN A 118 -21.22 9.25 -16.35
N ALA A 119 -21.42 8.37 -15.38
CA ALA A 119 -20.60 7.18 -15.22
C ALA A 119 -20.84 6.18 -16.38
N VAL A 120 -19.75 5.69 -16.95
CA VAL A 120 -19.75 4.71 -18.04
C VAL A 120 -19.21 3.36 -17.57
N SER A 121 -19.69 2.27 -18.17
CA SER A 121 -19.15 0.93 -17.94
C SER A 121 -17.89 0.73 -18.78
N ILE A 122 -16.73 0.56 -18.13
CA ILE A 122 -15.44 0.36 -18.80
C ILE A 122 -15.23 -1.10 -19.15
N ILE A 123 -15.41 -1.99 -18.18
CA ILE A 123 -15.19 -3.43 -18.37
C ILE A 123 -16.13 -4.24 -17.47
N ASP A 124 -16.76 -5.26 -18.04
CA ASP A 124 -17.47 -6.30 -17.30
C ASP A 124 -16.74 -7.65 -17.46
N ARG A 125 -17.29 -8.71 -16.88
CA ARG A 125 -16.60 -10.00 -16.81
C ARG A 125 -16.58 -10.67 -18.16
N GLU A 126 -17.61 -10.49 -18.96
CA GLU A 126 -17.78 -11.05 -20.29
C GLU A 126 -16.76 -10.41 -21.24
N HIS A 127 -16.68 -9.07 -21.26
CA HIS A 127 -15.64 -8.33 -21.98
C HIS A 127 -14.23 -8.71 -21.49
N ALA A 128 -14.00 -8.72 -20.17
CA ALA A 128 -12.71 -9.15 -19.62
C ALA A 128 -12.35 -10.59 -20.00
N SER A 129 -13.33 -11.48 -20.06
CA SER A 129 -13.12 -12.88 -20.43
C SER A 129 -12.70 -13.01 -21.89
N CYS A 130 -13.37 -12.27 -22.78
CA CYS A 130 -13.05 -12.21 -24.19
C CYS A 130 -11.63 -11.67 -24.40
N MET A 131 -11.33 -10.49 -23.83
CA MET A 131 -10.02 -9.84 -24.03
C MET A 131 -8.85 -10.62 -23.41
N LEU A 132 -9.06 -11.32 -22.28
CA LEU A 132 -8.01 -12.10 -21.62
C LEU A 132 -7.95 -13.57 -22.06
N GLY A 133 -8.83 -14.01 -22.97
CA GLY A 133 -8.89 -15.39 -23.46
C GLY A 133 -9.15 -16.42 -22.37
N ARG A 134 -9.93 -16.09 -21.33
CA ARG A 134 -10.22 -16.98 -20.20
C ARG A 134 -11.50 -16.63 -19.49
N TYR A 135 -12.07 -17.58 -18.77
CA TYR A 135 -13.22 -17.31 -17.91
C TYR A 135 -12.87 -16.36 -16.74
N ILE A 136 -13.64 -15.29 -16.58
CA ILE A 136 -13.60 -14.37 -15.44
C ILE A 136 -14.89 -14.48 -14.63
N ARG A 137 -14.73 -14.77 -13.34
CA ARG A 137 -15.84 -14.91 -12.39
C ARG A 137 -16.07 -13.66 -11.55
N LYS A 138 -15.01 -12.91 -11.22
CA LYS A 138 -15.10 -11.66 -10.45
C LYS A 138 -14.14 -10.59 -10.98
N LEU A 139 -14.56 -9.33 -10.84
CA LEU A 139 -13.76 -8.12 -11.03
C LEU A 139 -13.68 -7.35 -9.71
N GLY A 140 -12.62 -6.58 -9.50
CA GLY A 140 -12.50 -5.70 -8.34
C GLY A 140 -11.25 -4.84 -8.34
N ASN A 141 -11.14 -4.01 -7.30
CA ASN A 141 -10.01 -3.12 -6.99
C ASN A 141 -9.33 -2.48 -8.21
N PRO A 142 -10.05 -1.65 -8.98
CA PRO A 142 -9.43 -0.90 -10.06
C PRO A 142 -8.46 0.15 -9.51
N VAL A 143 -7.28 0.25 -10.13
CA VAL A 143 -6.27 1.28 -9.87
C VAL A 143 -5.91 1.95 -11.20
N LEU A 144 -6.25 3.23 -11.31
CA LEU A 144 -5.77 4.08 -12.39
C LEU A 144 -4.38 4.65 -12.11
N HIS A 145 -3.60 4.79 -13.17
CA HIS A 145 -2.33 5.50 -13.18
C HIS A 145 -2.09 6.11 -14.56
N TYR A 146 -1.81 7.41 -14.61
CA TYR A 146 -1.43 8.08 -15.84
C TYR A 146 0.08 8.17 -15.95
N GLN A 147 0.64 7.75 -17.08
CA GLN A 147 2.06 7.88 -17.41
C GLN A 147 2.25 7.99 -18.92
N ASP A 148 3.08 8.93 -19.38
CA ASP A 148 3.55 9.06 -20.77
C ASP A 148 2.45 8.99 -21.83
N GLY A 149 1.29 9.62 -21.57
CA GLY A 149 0.17 9.62 -22.50
C GLY A 149 -0.71 8.36 -22.47
N CYS A 150 -0.37 7.31 -21.69
CA CYS A 150 -1.29 6.21 -21.41
C CYS A 150 -1.96 6.37 -20.03
N LEU A 151 -3.28 6.15 -20.01
CA LEU A 151 -4.03 5.93 -18.79
C LEU A 151 -4.11 4.43 -18.50
N HIS A 152 -3.25 3.93 -17.62
CA HIS A 152 -3.20 2.53 -17.23
C HIS A 152 -4.31 2.21 -16.23
N LEU A 153 -5.06 1.14 -16.50
CA LEU A 153 -6.01 0.53 -15.57
C LEU A 153 -5.49 -0.85 -15.15
N TYR A 154 -5.09 -0.96 -13.89
CA TYR A 154 -4.81 -2.23 -13.22
C TYR A 154 -6.05 -2.68 -12.46
N PHE A 155 -6.45 -3.94 -12.59
CA PHE A 155 -7.66 -4.42 -11.92
C PHE A 155 -7.58 -5.91 -11.56
N VAL A 156 -8.26 -6.27 -10.49
CA VAL A 156 -8.29 -7.64 -9.99
C VAL A 156 -9.30 -8.46 -10.79
N THR A 157 -8.85 -9.65 -11.17
CA THR A 157 -9.64 -10.63 -11.92
C THR A 157 -9.49 -12.01 -11.28
N VAL A 158 -10.61 -12.71 -11.07
CA VAL A 158 -10.63 -14.04 -10.46
C VAL A 158 -11.31 -15.03 -11.40
N SER A 159 -10.68 -16.16 -11.69
CA SER A 159 -11.29 -17.23 -12.51
C SER A 159 -11.93 -18.33 -11.65
N PHE A 160 -11.34 -18.64 -10.49
CA PHE A 160 -11.78 -19.71 -9.59
C PHE A 160 -11.61 -19.30 -8.10
N GLY A 161 -12.39 -19.90 -7.20
CA GLY A 161 -12.19 -19.75 -5.75
C GLY A 161 -12.67 -18.42 -5.15
N GLY A 162 -11.92 -17.84 -4.22
CA GLY A 162 -12.18 -16.53 -3.60
C GLY A 162 -11.27 -15.43 -4.15
N TRP A 163 -11.08 -14.35 -3.40
CA TRP A 163 -10.05 -13.35 -3.70
C TRP A 163 -8.63 -13.95 -3.68
N SER A 164 -8.43 -15.08 -2.99
CA SER A 164 -7.19 -15.85 -3.04
C SER A 164 -6.84 -16.41 -4.43
N GLY A 165 -7.81 -16.57 -5.35
CA GLY A 165 -7.58 -16.99 -6.74
C GLY A 165 -7.40 -15.83 -7.72
N SER A 166 -7.08 -14.64 -7.21
CA SER A 166 -6.96 -13.41 -7.97
C SER A 166 -5.69 -13.31 -8.81
N THR A 167 -5.78 -12.50 -9.85
CA THR A 167 -4.68 -12.07 -10.70
C THR A 167 -4.88 -10.60 -11.03
N ILE A 168 -3.79 -9.90 -11.31
CA ILE A 168 -3.84 -8.50 -11.74
C ILE A 168 -3.83 -8.46 -13.27
N SER A 169 -4.91 -7.94 -13.84
CA SER A 169 -5.01 -7.64 -15.26
C SER A 169 -4.71 -6.16 -15.49
N HIS A 170 -4.23 -5.83 -16.67
CA HIS A 170 -3.83 -4.49 -17.08
C HIS A 170 -4.38 -4.21 -18.48
N VAL A 171 -4.80 -2.97 -18.70
CA VAL A 171 -5.19 -2.39 -19.99
C VAL A 171 -4.89 -0.89 -19.97
N CYS A 172 -4.50 -0.30 -21.10
CA CYS A 172 -4.51 1.15 -21.31
C CYS A 172 -5.91 1.60 -21.74
N LEU A 173 -6.34 2.75 -21.26
CA LEU A 173 -7.59 3.39 -21.65
C LEU A 173 -7.31 4.57 -22.58
N GLN A 174 -8.26 4.85 -23.47
CA GLN A 174 -8.33 6.12 -24.19
C GLN A 174 -8.83 7.25 -23.27
N ASP A 175 -8.80 8.47 -23.80
CA ASP A 175 -9.25 9.69 -23.12
C ASP A 175 -10.73 9.67 -22.69
N ASP A 176 -11.55 8.81 -23.29
CA ASP A 176 -12.97 8.60 -22.97
C ASP A 176 -13.21 7.40 -22.02
N LEU A 177 -12.14 6.86 -21.43
CA LEU A 177 -12.12 5.67 -20.57
C LEU A 177 -12.41 4.34 -21.30
N SER A 178 -12.51 4.33 -22.63
CA SER A 178 -12.66 3.07 -23.37
C SER A 178 -11.36 2.24 -23.35
N PRO A 179 -11.42 0.92 -23.14
CA PRO A 179 -10.24 0.06 -23.18
C PRO A 179 -9.60 0.00 -24.57
N ILE A 180 -8.27 0.07 -24.64
CA ILE A 180 -7.49 -0.16 -25.87
C ILE A 180 -7.17 -1.66 -25.98
N PRO A 181 -7.80 -2.43 -26.89
CA PRO A 181 -7.71 -3.89 -26.88
C PRO A 181 -6.28 -4.44 -27.03
N SER A 182 -5.41 -3.75 -27.78
CA SER A 182 -4.02 -4.18 -28.04
C SER A 182 -3.10 -4.11 -26.81
N THR A 183 -3.56 -3.52 -25.70
CA THR A 183 -2.79 -3.33 -24.47
C THR A 183 -3.20 -4.26 -23.34
N VAL A 184 -4.16 -5.15 -23.60
CA VAL A 184 -4.72 -6.03 -22.57
C VAL A 184 -3.74 -7.14 -22.22
N GLY A 185 -3.50 -7.33 -20.92
CA GLY A 185 -2.66 -8.41 -20.44
C GLY A 185 -2.89 -8.76 -18.98
N ARG A 186 -2.20 -9.81 -18.54
CA ARG A 186 -2.07 -10.15 -17.13
C ARG A 186 -0.64 -9.86 -16.69
N LEU A 187 -0.48 -9.20 -15.55
CA LEU A 187 0.83 -9.06 -14.94
C LEU A 187 1.36 -10.45 -14.56
N ARG A 188 2.52 -10.83 -15.10
CA ARG A 188 3.18 -12.12 -14.84
C ARG A 188 4.06 -11.99 -13.60
N LEU A 189 3.51 -12.27 -12.42
CA LEU A 189 4.17 -12.04 -11.13
C LEU A 189 4.85 -13.29 -10.55
N SER A 190 4.60 -14.45 -11.15
CA SER A 190 5.25 -15.72 -10.79
C SER A 190 5.33 -16.61 -12.03
N PRO A 191 6.43 -17.36 -12.22
CA PRO A 191 6.58 -18.29 -13.34
C PRO A 191 5.71 -19.55 -13.21
N LEU A 192 5.30 -19.92 -11.99
CA LEU A 192 4.61 -21.19 -11.72
C LEU A 192 3.12 -21.00 -11.41
N PHE A 193 2.83 -20.20 -10.37
CA PHE A 193 1.46 -19.95 -9.92
C PHE A 193 1.26 -18.44 -9.77
N ASN A 194 0.87 -17.80 -10.87
CA ASN A 194 0.56 -16.38 -10.91
C ASN A 194 -0.86 -16.13 -10.36
N LEU A 195 -1.04 -16.40 -9.07
CA LEU A 195 -2.31 -16.35 -8.35
C LEU A 195 -2.17 -15.63 -7.01
N SER A 196 -3.32 -15.18 -6.50
CA SER A 196 -3.47 -14.46 -5.25
C SER A 196 -2.83 -13.09 -5.20
N HIS A 197 -2.60 -12.45 -6.35
CA HIS A 197 -2.07 -11.10 -6.40
C HIS A 197 -3.19 -10.10 -6.64
N LEU A 198 -3.25 -9.09 -5.77
CA LEU A 198 -4.25 -8.02 -5.81
C LEU A 198 -3.58 -6.65 -5.73
N VAL A 199 -4.22 -5.66 -6.34
CA VAL A 199 -3.83 -4.24 -6.31
C VAL A 199 -4.86 -3.43 -5.54
N ARG A 200 -4.49 -2.26 -5.02
CA ARG A 200 -5.43 -1.34 -4.35
C ARG A 200 -4.95 0.11 -4.27
N CYS A 201 -3.70 0.30 -3.83
CA CYS A 201 -3.12 1.61 -3.57
C CYS A 201 -2.54 2.23 -4.86
N PRO A 202 -2.32 3.56 -4.90
CA PRO A 202 -1.79 4.23 -6.09
C PRO A 202 -0.47 3.62 -6.55
N ALA A 203 -0.30 3.52 -7.88
CA ALA A 203 1.01 3.33 -8.47
C ALA A 203 1.81 4.64 -8.38
N ASN A 204 3.14 4.55 -8.34
CA ASN A 204 4.03 5.71 -8.29
C ASN A 204 5.08 5.63 -9.38
N GLU A 205 5.47 6.79 -9.90
CA GLU A 205 6.63 6.87 -10.79
C GLU A 205 7.91 6.62 -9.98
N ILE A 206 8.82 5.81 -10.53
CA ILE A 206 10.16 5.58 -9.98
C ILE A 206 11.20 6.35 -10.81
N SER A 207 11.00 6.37 -12.13
CA SER A 207 11.79 7.08 -13.14
C SER A 207 10.95 7.18 -14.42
N GLU A 208 11.37 7.97 -15.41
CA GLU A 208 10.66 8.18 -16.69
C GLU A 208 10.07 6.90 -17.30
N ASN A 209 10.79 5.76 -17.23
CA ASN A 209 10.34 4.49 -17.83
C ASN A 209 9.98 3.38 -16.83
N ARG A 210 9.82 3.71 -15.54
CA ARG A 210 9.53 2.72 -14.49
C ARG A 210 8.44 3.18 -13.54
N VAL A 211 7.49 2.28 -13.31
CA VAL A 211 6.41 2.45 -12.35
C VAL A 211 6.57 1.45 -11.23
N GLY A 212 6.35 1.93 -10.01
CA GLY A 212 6.16 1.12 -8.84
C GLY A 212 4.69 0.85 -8.60
N LEU A 213 4.31 -0.42 -8.52
CA LEU A 213 2.96 -0.85 -8.21
C LEU A 213 2.95 -1.59 -6.87
N PRO A 214 2.41 -0.98 -5.80
CA PRO A 214 2.16 -1.70 -4.56
C PRO A 214 1.03 -2.72 -4.74
N ILE A 215 1.32 -3.98 -4.44
CA ILE A 215 0.36 -5.09 -4.52
C ILE A 215 0.39 -5.88 -3.22
N TYR A 216 -0.48 -6.89 -3.10
CA TYR A 216 -0.46 -7.79 -1.96
C TYR A 216 -0.87 -9.20 -2.35
N HIS A 217 -0.48 -10.15 -1.49
CA HIS A 217 -0.81 -11.56 -1.60
C HIS A 217 -1.82 -11.96 -0.52
N GLU A 218 -2.79 -12.84 -0.83
CA GLU A 218 -3.81 -13.28 0.14
C GLU A 218 -3.84 -14.78 0.46
N CYS A 219 -3.25 -15.64 -0.38
CA CYS A 219 -3.35 -17.08 -0.24
C CYS A 219 -2.36 -17.62 0.79
N ILE A 220 -2.84 -18.43 1.74
CA ILE A 220 -2.09 -19.06 2.84
C ILE A 220 -1.54 -18.03 3.85
N LYS A 221 -0.75 -17.07 3.39
CA LYS A 221 -0.23 -15.95 4.18
C LYS A 221 -0.53 -14.64 3.47
N LYS A 222 -0.90 -13.64 4.25
CA LYS A 222 -1.16 -12.30 3.74
C LYS A 222 0.05 -11.38 3.94
N TYR A 223 0.54 -10.79 2.85
CA TYR A 223 1.72 -9.90 2.87
C TYR A 223 1.71 -8.89 1.72
N GLY A 224 2.37 -7.76 1.93
CA GLY A 224 2.61 -6.73 0.91
C GLY A 224 3.77 -7.07 -0.01
N LEU A 225 3.66 -6.65 -1.26
CA LEU A 225 4.69 -6.72 -2.28
C LEU A 225 4.79 -5.37 -3.01
N TYR A 226 5.93 -5.11 -3.61
CA TYR A 226 6.14 -3.97 -4.49
C TYR A 226 6.69 -4.46 -5.83
N VAL A 227 6.01 -4.09 -6.92
CA VAL A 227 6.36 -4.53 -8.27
C VAL A 227 6.91 -3.35 -9.05
N ILE A 228 8.07 -3.52 -9.66
CA ILE A 228 8.64 -2.55 -10.59
C ILE A 228 8.22 -2.98 -12.00
N LEU A 229 7.50 -2.11 -12.70
CA LEU A 229 7.02 -2.30 -14.07
C LEU A 229 7.80 -1.37 -15.01
N SER A 230 8.01 -1.78 -16.27
CA SER A 230 8.36 -0.83 -17.34
C SER A 230 7.13 -0.04 -17.78
N SER A 231 7.33 1.03 -18.55
CA SER A 231 6.26 1.81 -19.22
C SER A 231 5.29 0.93 -20.02
N SER A 232 5.78 -0.15 -20.64
CA SER A 232 4.96 -1.13 -21.35
C SER A 232 4.25 -2.17 -20.46
N GLY A 233 4.28 -2.03 -19.13
CA GLY A 233 3.63 -2.95 -18.18
C GLY A 233 4.37 -4.27 -17.90
N HIS A 234 5.62 -4.44 -18.36
CA HIS A 234 6.39 -5.66 -18.08
C HIS A 234 7.02 -5.63 -16.68
N VAL A 235 6.95 -6.74 -15.96
CA VAL A 235 7.58 -6.89 -14.63
C VAL A 235 9.10 -6.90 -14.76
N LYS A 236 9.77 -5.95 -14.08
CA LYS A 236 11.22 -5.81 -14.00
C LYS A 236 11.79 -6.28 -12.66
N GLY A 237 10.99 -6.25 -11.61
CA GLY A 237 11.39 -6.72 -10.28
C GLY A 237 10.21 -6.80 -9.34
N ILE A 238 10.32 -7.66 -8.33
CA ILE A 238 9.33 -7.81 -7.27
C ILE A 238 10.11 -7.87 -5.95
N SER A 239 9.74 -7.03 -5.00
CA SER A 239 10.27 -7.07 -3.65
C SER A 239 9.15 -7.32 -2.65
N LYS A 240 9.48 -8.04 -1.57
CA LYS A 240 8.56 -8.25 -0.46
C LYS A 240 8.68 -7.11 0.52
N ILE A 241 7.54 -6.61 1.00
CA ILE A 241 7.50 -5.59 2.06
C ILE A 241 7.37 -6.32 3.40
N PRO A 242 8.41 -6.32 4.26
CA PRO A 242 8.37 -7.03 5.53
C PRO A 242 7.48 -6.27 6.51
N ALA A 243 6.58 -7.01 7.16
CA ALA A 243 5.69 -6.51 8.18
C ALA A 243 5.32 -7.64 9.15
N MET A 244 4.52 -7.34 10.17
CA MET A 244 3.87 -8.42 10.93
C MET A 244 2.98 -9.26 9.99
N GLU A 245 2.70 -10.50 10.39
CA GLU A 245 1.78 -11.37 9.65
C GLU A 245 0.44 -10.69 9.42
N GLU A 246 -0.25 -11.08 8.35
CA GLU A 246 -1.57 -10.53 8.02
C GLU A 246 -1.60 -9.06 7.59
N SER A 247 -0.50 -8.55 7.04
CA SER A 247 -0.38 -7.18 6.52
C SER A 247 -0.71 -7.10 5.03
N LEU A 248 -1.57 -6.16 4.65
CA LEU A 248 -2.14 -6.06 3.31
C LEU A 248 -2.14 -4.62 2.80
N GLN A 249 -2.35 -4.47 1.49
CA GLN A 249 -2.63 -3.18 0.82
C GLN A 249 -1.61 -2.09 1.18
N PRO A 250 -0.33 -2.27 0.79
CA PRO A 250 0.70 -1.28 1.04
C PRO A 250 0.37 0.04 0.31
N CYS A 251 0.27 1.12 1.06
CA CYS A 251 0.05 2.47 0.56
C CYS A 251 1.27 3.33 0.92
N LEU A 252 1.78 4.10 -0.05
CA LEU A 252 3.11 4.69 0.03
C LEU A 252 3.07 6.21 0.24
N ALA A 253 3.87 6.72 1.18
CA ALA A 253 4.35 8.09 1.14
C ALA A 253 5.74 8.11 0.50
N ILE A 254 5.85 8.66 -0.70
CA ILE A 254 7.12 8.82 -1.42
C ILE A 254 7.82 10.08 -0.88
N LEU A 255 8.97 9.91 -0.24
CA LEU A 255 9.74 10.98 0.39
C LEU A 255 10.78 11.61 -0.57
N GLY A 256 11.10 10.91 -1.65
CA GLY A 256 12.03 11.34 -2.70
C GLY A 256 12.29 10.19 -3.66
N ASN A 257 13.24 10.36 -4.57
CA ASN A 257 13.50 9.40 -5.67
C ASN A 257 13.88 7.99 -5.18
N ARG A 258 14.39 7.87 -3.96
CA ARG A 258 14.82 6.59 -3.38
C ARG A 258 14.07 6.20 -2.11
N SER A 259 13.51 7.16 -1.39
CA SER A 259 12.99 6.91 -0.05
C SER A 259 11.48 6.91 -0.03
N ALA A 260 10.89 5.91 0.63
CA ALA A 260 9.45 5.85 0.84
C ALA A 260 9.10 5.12 2.15
N VAL A 261 7.91 5.43 2.67
CA VAL A 261 7.29 4.71 3.78
C VAL A 261 6.04 4.01 3.27
N ALA A 262 5.92 2.70 3.52
CA ALA A 262 4.72 1.92 3.26
C ALA A 262 3.92 1.73 4.54
N GLY A 263 2.65 2.15 4.55
CA GLY A 263 1.67 1.77 5.56
C GLY A 263 0.78 0.64 5.03
N MET A 264 0.47 -0.34 5.86
CA MET A 264 -0.35 -1.51 5.51
C MET A 264 -1.42 -1.74 6.56
N ARG A 265 -2.67 -2.01 6.13
CA ARG A 265 -3.69 -2.51 7.06
C ARG A 265 -3.31 -3.89 7.56
N ASN A 266 -3.82 -4.27 8.73
CA ASN A 266 -3.52 -5.57 9.34
C ASN A 266 -4.77 -6.26 9.86
N ALA A 267 -4.99 -7.51 9.43
CA ALA A 267 -6.19 -8.26 9.75
C ALA A 267 -6.18 -8.92 11.14
N LYS A 268 -5.10 -8.80 11.92
CA LYS A 268 -4.92 -9.51 13.21
C LYS A 268 -4.69 -8.58 14.40
N HIS A 269 -3.92 -7.52 14.21
CA HIS A 269 -3.39 -6.69 15.31
C HIS A 269 -4.11 -5.35 15.48
N GLY A 270 -5.06 -5.01 14.60
CA GLY A 270 -5.86 -3.78 14.72
C GLY A 270 -5.03 -2.48 14.64
N LYS A 271 -3.89 -2.52 13.94
CA LYS A 271 -2.94 -1.40 13.77
C LYS A 271 -2.43 -1.34 12.35
N ILE A 272 -1.86 -0.20 11.98
CA ILE A 272 -1.20 -0.02 10.68
C ILE A 272 0.25 -0.47 10.80
N MET A 273 0.63 -1.45 10.00
CA MET A 273 2.01 -1.94 9.92
C MET A 273 2.82 -1.06 8.97
N VAL A 274 4.12 -0.94 9.24
CA VAL A 274 4.98 0.00 8.51
C VAL A 274 6.25 -0.69 8.03
N ALA A 275 6.68 -0.32 6.83
CA ALA A 275 8.01 -0.59 6.30
C ALA A 275 8.58 0.66 5.62
N ARG A 276 9.90 0.70 5.46
CA ARG A 276 10.61 1.80 4.79
C ARG A 276 11.51 1.26 3.69
N THR A 277 11.80 2.08 2.70
CA THR A 277 12.83 1.84 1.69
C THR A 277 13.66 3.09 1.50
N ASP A 278 14.93 2.92 1.16
CA ASP A 278 15.92 3.97 0.83
C ASP A 278 16.58 3.71 -0.54
N ASN A 279 16.04 2.76 -1.30
CA ASN A 279 16.56 2.33 -2.59
C ASN A 279 15.45 2.13 -3.61
N ALA A 280 14.41 2.96 -3.60
CA ALA A 280 13.28 2.97 -4.52
C ALA A 280 12.45 1.69 -4.53
N GLY A 281 12.31 1.05 -3.36
CA GLY A 281 11.49 -0.14 -3.18
C GLY A 281 12.12 -1.44 -3.67
N PHE A 282 13.42 -1.46 -3.99
CA PHE A 282 14.13 -2.69 -4.32
C PHE A 282 14.27 -3.59 -3.08
N THR A 283 14.54 -3.00 -1.91
CA THR A 283 14.43 -3.67 -0.62
C THR A 283 13.65 -2.81 0.37
N TRP A 284 13.12 -3.47 1.39
CA TRP A 284 12.29 -2.83 2.41
C TRP A 284 12.72 -3.30 3.80
N GLU A 285 12.65 -2.40 4.76
CA GLU A 285 12.96 -2.64 6.16
C GLU A 285 11.71 -2.50 7.02
N LYS A 286 11.52 -3.43 7.96
CA LYS A 286 10.37 -3.42 8.87
C LYS A 286 10.51 -2.26 9.85
N TYR A 287 9.41 -1.57 10.12
CA TYR A 287 9.33 -0.52 11.13
C TYR A 287 8.27 -0.84 12.20
N MET A 288 8.26 -0.08 13.29
CA MET A 288 7.23 -0.22 14.33
C MET A 288 5.84 0.16 13.79
N PRO A 289 4.76 -0.50 14.23
CA PRO A 289 3.40 -0.14 13.82
C PRO A 289 3.07 1.31 14.20
N LEU A 290 2.23 1.98 13.41
CA LEU A 290 1.75 3.32 13.77
C LEU A 290 0.93 3.26 15.06
N PRO A 291 0.94 4.32 15.89
CA PRO A 291 0.10 4.44 17.08
C PRO A 291 -1.36 4.78 16.73
N ILE A 292 -1.85 4.31 15.57
CA ILE A 292 -3.22 4.51 15.08
C ILE A 292 -3.91 3.15 15.05
N LYS A 293 -5.04 3.03 15.74
CA LYS A 293 -5.91 1.86 15.66
C LYS A 293 -6.54 1.81 14.27
N ASN A 294 -6.59 0.62 13.67
CA ASN A 294 -7.17 0.42 12.35
C ASN A 294 -8.02 -0.87 12.34
N PRO A 295 -9.29 -0.80 11.94
CA PRO A 295 -10.23 -1.93 12.00
C PRO A 295 -10.11 -2.85 10.76
N ASP A 296 -8.89 -3.21 10.37
CA ASP A 296 -8.59 -3.90 9.11
C ASP A 296 -9.24 -3.23 7.89
N SER A 297 -9.00 -1.92 7.77
CA SER A 297 -9.54 -1.09 6.69
C SER A 297 -8.41 -0.49 5.87
N SER A 298 -8.63 -0.38 4.56
CA SER A 298 -7.69 0.28 3.64
C SER A 298 -7.38 1.69 4.15
N ILE A 299 -6.12 2.08 4.03
CA ILE A 299 -5.67 3.44 4.28
C ILE A 299 -5.30 4.10 2.96
N ALA A 300 -5.04 5.40 2.98
CA ALA A 300 -4.31 6.13 1.96
C ALA A 300 -3.24 6.98 2.64
N MET A 301 -2.10 7.16 1.99
CA MET A 301 -0.98 7.88 2.58
C MET A 301 -0.26 8.67 1.48
N LEU A 302 0.26 9.85 1.81
CA LEU A 302 1.11 10.66 0.93
C LEU A 302 2.10 11.51 1.72
N CYS A 303 3.15 11.96 1.04
CA CYS A 303 4.09 12.94 1.57
C CYS A 303 3.72 14.34 1.06
N LEU A 304 3.56 15.29 1.99
CA LEU A 304 3.33 16.69 1.68
C LEU A 304 4.63 17.39 1.24
N PRO A 305 4.57 18.58 0.61
CA PRO A 305 5.76 19.31 0.15
C PRO A 305 6.75 19.66 1.26
N ASP A 306 6.28 19.88 2.48
CA ASP A 306 7.10 20.13 3.69
C ASP A 306 7.56 18.83 4.38
N ARG A 307 7.44 17.69 3.69
CA ARG A 307 7.81 16.34 4.12
C ARG A 307 6.97 15.76 5.27
N LYS A 308 5.87 16.40 5.64
CA LYS A 308 4.91 15.82 6.57
C LYS A 308 4.20 14.62 5.95
N TYR A 309 3.80 13.69 6.80
CA TYR A 309 3.00 12.54 6.38
C TYR A 309 1.52 12.87 6.54
N LEU A 310 0.76 12.70 5.47
CA LEU A 310 -0.70 12.75 5.49
C LEU A 310 -1.25 11.34 5.36
N LEU A 311 -2.14 10.95 6.26
CA LEU A 311 -2.78 9.63 6.27
C LEU A 311 -4.29 9.79 6.35
N VAL A 312 -5.02 9.04 5.53
CA VAL A 312 -6.48 8.95 5.58
C VAL A 312 -6.88 7.50 5.82
N GLY A 313 -7.81 7.27 6.73
CA GLY A 313 -8.24 5.92 7.11
C GLY A 313 -9.27 5.90 8.23
N ASN A 314 -9.66 4.70 8.65
CA ASN A 314 -10.60 4.49 9.74
C ASN A 314 -9.85 4.23 11.07
N SER A 315 -10.48 4.63 12.17
CA SER A 315 -9.95 4.54 13.55
C SER A 315 -10.66 3.44 14.36
N GLU A 316 -10.53 3.48 15.69
CA GLU A 316 -11.19 2.56 16.63
C GLU A 316 -12.71 2.54 16.57
N LYS A 317 -13.35 3.57 16.02
CA LYS A 317 -14.81 3.62 15.85
C LYS A 317 -15.30 2.81 14.64
N GLY A 318 -14.40 2.12 13.93
CA GLY A 318 -14.77 1.33 12.78
C GLY A 318 -14.97 2.17 11.53
N ARG A 319 -15.77 1.65 10.58
CA ARG A 319 -15.95 2.28 9.27
C ARG A 319 -16.97 3.42 9.22
N SER A 320 -17.64 3.74 10.34
CA SER A 320 -18.51 4.92 10.41
C SER A 320 -17.74 6.23 10.61
N GLN A 321 -16.42 6.15 10.84
CA GLN A 321 -15.53 7.30 10.95
C GLN A 321 -14.37 7.20 9.95
N LEU A 322 -14.17 8.24 9.15
CA LEU A 322 -13.02 8.40 8.27
C LEU A 322 -12.27 9.67 8.67
N ASN A 323 -11.02 9.54 9.09
CA ASN A 323 -10.21 10.67 9.56
C ASN A 323 -9.03 10.92 8.64
N MET A 324 -8.52 12.14 8.75
CA MET A 324 -7.27 12.59 8.17
C MET A 324 -6.31 12.92 9.31
N TRP A 325 -5.13 12.32 9.30
CA TRP A 325 -4.06 12.54 10.27
C TRP A 325 -2.83 13.15 9.62
N LEU A 326 -2.12 13.95 10.40
CA LEU A 326 -0.84 14.54 10.03
C LEU A 326 0.23 14.10 11.02
N SER A 327 1.43 13.84 10.50
CA SER A 327 2.65 13.63 11.30
C SER A 327 3.78 14.49 10.77
N GLU A 328 4.67 14.90 11.68
CA GLU A 328 5.86 15.68 11.36
C GLU A 328 6.85 14.89 10.49
N PRO A 329 7.75 15.59 9.76
CA PRO A 329 8.76 14.92 8.94
C PRO A 329 9.59 13.94 9.77
N ASN A 330 9.81 12.74 9.24
CA ASN A 330 10.55 11.64 9.87
C ASN A 330 9.98 11.08 11.20
N ASP A 331 8.91 11.65 11.75
CA ASP A 331 8.19 11.10 12.89
C ASP A 331 7.03 10.22 12.40
N LEU A 332 6.99 8.95 12.82
CA LEU A 332 5.86 8.04 12.58
C LEU A 332 5.19 7.62 13.90
N THR A 333 5.64 8.20 15.03
CA THR A 333 5.23 7.87 16.39
C THR A 333 4.24 8.88 16.98
N ARG A 334 4.04 10.03 16.33
CA ARG A 334 3.09 11.06 16.77
C ARG A 334 2.20 11.49 15.63
N TRP A 335 0.90 11.27 15.76
CA TRP A 335 -0.08 11.62 14.74
C TRP A 335 -1.19 12.44 15.36
N ARG A 336 -1.59 13.53 14.68
CA ARG A 336 -2.73 14.35 15.08
C ARG A 336 -3.85 14.25 14.06
N VAL A 337 -5.09 14.15 14.51
CA VAL A 337 -6.26 14.28 13.63
C VAL A 337 -6.35 15.74 13.21
N VAL A 338 -6.33 16.00 11.89
CA VAL A 338 -6.49 17.34 11.32
C VAL A 338 -7.88 17.56 10.74
N CYS A 339 -8.59 16.48 10.40
CA CYS A 339 -9.97 16.53 9.95
C CYS A 339 -10.68 15.20 10.18
N SER A 340 -11.93 15.25 10.64
CA SER A 340 -12.85 14.12 10.56
C SER A 340 -13.68 14.29 9.29
N LEU A 341 -13.34 13.56 8.23
CA LEU A 341 -13.99 13.68 6.92
C LEU A 341 -15.45 13.22 7.00
N GLU A 342 -15.64 12.09 7.66
CA GLU A 342 -16.95 11.50 7.95
C GLU A 342 -16.95 11.03 9.40
N ASN A 343 -18.04 11.25 10.11
CA ASN A 343 -18.19 10.84 11.50
C ASN A 343 -19.68 10.69 11.80
N THR A 344 -20.21 9.51 11.53
CA THR A 344 -21.59 9.20 11.84
C THR A 344 -21.68 8.06 12.85
N SER A 345 -22.84 7.94 13.47
CA SER A 345 -23.21 6.81 14.32
C SER A 345 -23.99 5.78 13.49
N GLY A 346 -23.95 4.52 13.91
CA GLY A 346 -24.75 3.45 13.29
C GLY A 346 -24.01 2.66 12.21
N ALA A 347 -24.73 2.26 11.16
CA ALA A 347 -24.29 1.28 10.17
C ALA A 347 -23.66 1.89 8.90
N ASP A 348 -23.41 3.19 8.88
CA ASP A 348 -22.73 3.85 7.77
C ASP A 348 -21.30 3.33 7.57
N GLU A 349 -20.86 3.30 6.31
CA GLU A 349 -19.54 2.80 5.91
C GLU A 349 -18.82 3.79 4.99
N TYR A 350 -17.75 4.39 5.49
CA TYR A 350 -16.81 5.21 4.73
C TYR A 350 -15.48 4.48 4.69
N SER A 351 -15.05 4.06 3.50
CA SER A 351 -13.93 3.13 3.41
C SER A 351 -13.18 3.26 2.09
N TYR A 352 -12.02 2.60 2.01
CA TYR A 352 -11.20 2.57 0.81
C TYR A 352 -10.86 3.99 0.30
N PRO A 353 -10.21 4.81 1.13
CA PRO A 353 -9.63 6.07 0.64
C PRO A 353 -8.52 5.77 -0.37
N PHE A 354 -8.36 6.69 -1.32
CA PHE A 354 -7.29 6.73 -2.30
C PHE A 354 -6.87 8.18 -2.46
N LEU A 355 -5.58 8.45 -2.35
CA LEU A 355 -5.01 9.79 -2.43
C LEU A 355 -4.06 9.89 -3.60
N GLN A 356 -4.11 11.02 -4.30
CA GLN A 356 -3.12 11.41 -5.28
C GLN A 356 -2.87 12.92 -5.22
N LYS A 357 -1.64 13.33 -5.53
CA LYS A 357 -1.26 14.73 -5.68
C LYS A 357 -1.12 15.05 -7.17
N ASP A 358 -1.63 16.20 -7.62
CA ASP A 358 -1.43 16.69 -8.98
C ASP A 358 -0.11 17.47 -9.14
N GLN A 359 0.20 17.89 -10.36
CA GLN A 359 1.40 18.68 -10.67
C GLN A 359 1.37 20.10 -10.05
N LYS A 360 0.19 20.62 -9.73
CA LYS A 360 0.00 21.93 -9.07
C LYS A 360 0.11 21.84 -7.55
N GLY A 361 0.26 20.63 -7.00
CA GLY A 361 0.33 20.38 -5.56
C GLY A 361 -1.03 20.20 -4.88
N ASN A 362 -2.13 20.17 -5.63
CA ASN A 362 -3.45 19.85 -5.08
C ASN A 362 -3.52 18.38 -4.71
N ILE A 363 -4.28 18.11 -3.65
CA ILE A 363 -4.51 16.77 -3.13
C ILE A 363 -5.93 16.36 -3.51
N HIS A 364 -6.03 15.20 -4.15
CA HIS A 364 -7.25 14.58 -4.57
C HIS A 364 -7.49 13.35 -3.71
N LEU A 365 -8.64 13.32 -3.03
CA LEU A 365 -9.09 12.22 -2.21
C LEU A 365 -10.36 11.64 -2.81
N ILE A 366 -10.40 10.31 -2.99
CA ILE A 366 -11.60 9.60 -3.39
C ILE A 366 -11.82 8.39 -2.49
N TYR A 367 -13.06 8.12 -2.08
CA TYR A 367 -13.39 7.03 -1.16
C TYR A 367 -14.80 6.51 -1.36
N THR A 368 -15.03 5.29 -0.87
CA THR A 368 -16.37 4.68 -0.86
C THR A 368 -17.24 5.37 0.18
N TRP A 369 -18.43 5.81 -0.24
CA TRP A 369 -19.40 6.44 0.64
C TRP A 369 -20.65 5.55 0.75
N ASN A 370 -20.85 4.93 1.92
CA ASN A 370 -21.92 3.99 2.24
C ASN A 370 -22.10 2.82 1.25
N ARG A 371 -21.02 2.48 0.52
CA ARG A 371 -21.04 1.58 -0.64
C ARG A 371 -22.08 1.95 -1.71
N ARG A 372 -22.68 3.13 -1.66
CA ARG A 372 -23.78 3.55 -2.55
C ARG A 372 -23.41 4.75 -3.41
N LYS A 373 -22.32 5.43 -3.08
CA LYS A 373 -21.75 6.52 -3.87
C LYS A 373 -20.23 6.49 -3.76
N ILE A 374 -19.58 7.22 -4.64
CA ILE A 374 -18.16 7.53 -4.51
C ILE A 374 -18.04 9.00 -4.11
N ALA A 375 -17.37 9.28 -3.00
CA ALA A 375 -17.11 10.64 -2.56
C ALA A 375 -15.76 11.10 -3.09
N TYR A 376 -15.71 12.34 -3.59
CA TYR A 376 -14.50 13.00 -4.06
C TYR A 376 -14.28 14.29 -3.28
N ARG A 377 -13.04 14.54 -2.89
CA ARG A 377 -12.61 15.79 -2.27
C ARG A 377 -11.34 16.32 -2.90
N GLN A 378 -11.26 17.64 -3.03
CA GLN A 378 -10.07 18.35 -3.52
C GLN A 378 -9.69 19.46 -2.56
N PHE A 379 -8.43 19.52 -2.18
CA PHE A 379 -7.89 20.54 -1.29
C PHE A 379 -6.41 20.81 -1.60
N ALA A 380 -5.94 22.01 -1.30
CA ALA A 380 -4.53 22.39 -1.39
C ALA A 380 -3.91 22.43 0.02
N TYR A 381 -2.58 22.40 0.09
CA TYR A 381 -1.83 22.48 1.35
C TYR A 381 -0.87 23.67 1.31
N ASP A 382 -1.05 24.62 2.23
CA ASP A 382 -0.14 25.74 2.40
C ASP A 382 0.95 25.35 3.39
N VAL A 383 2.18 25.30 2.89
CA VAL A 383 3.38 24.96 3.66
C VAL A 383 3.68 26.01 4.73
N VAL A 384 3.38 27.29 4.48
CA VAL A 384 3.71 28.40 5.38
C VAL A 384 2.81 28.36 6.61
N SER A 385 1.50 28.32 6.42
CA SER A 385 0.55 28.23 7.53
C SER A 385 0.41 26.80 8.08
N GLY A 386 0.82 25.79 7.32
CA GLY A 386 0.61 24.38 7.64
C GLY A 386 -0.86 23.96 7.59
N THR A 387 -1.69 24.68 6.83
CA THR A 387 -3.15 24.49 6.76
C THR A 387 -3.61 24.01 5.39
N PHE A 388 -4.80 23.38 5.37
CA PHE A 388 -5.48 22.97 4.13
C PHE A 388 -6.52 24.00 3.73
N PHE A 389 -6.67 24.24 2.42
CA PHE A 389 -7.59 25.24 1.88
C PHE A 389 -8.19 24.80 0.54
N LYS A 390 -9.20 25.53 0.06
CA LYS A 390 -9.80 25.31 -1.26
C LYS A 390 -8.85 25.78 -2.38
N PRO A 391 -8.54 24.93 -3.38
CA PRO A 391 -7.69 25.32 -4.52
C PRO A 391 -8.27 26.44 -5.38
#